data_AF-A0A5C7NJY7-F1
#
_entry.id   AF-A0A5C7NJY7-F1
#
_cell.length_a   1.000
_cell.length_b   1.000
_cell.length_c   1.000
_cell.angle_alpha   90.00
_cell.angle_beta   90.00
_cell.angle_gamma   90.00
#
_symmetry.space_group_name_H-M   'P 1'
#
loop_
_entity.id
_entity.type
_entity.pdbx_description
1 polymer ?
#
loop_
_entity_poly.entity_id
_entity_poly.type
_entity_poly.pdbx_seq_one_letter_code
_entity_poly.pdbx_strand_id
1 'polypeptide(L)' 'MKIVAVNERGQRIGETHPQAKYSNGEVSLLLSLRDQGLTYSQIAQACGIPKSTVAHICRGARRCQTPARYSMVER' A
#
# COMPACT_ATOMS: atom_id res chain seq x y z
N MET A 1 6.90 6.71 20.36
CA MET A 1 6.98 5.31 19.90
C MET A 1 5.97 5.07 18.79
N LYS A 2 6.40 4.55 17.63
CA LYS A 2 5.51 4.13 16.53
C LYS A 2 5.77 2.66 16.20
N ILE A 3 4.70 1.88 16.03
CA ILE A 3 4.81 0.50 15.54
C ILE A 3 5.08 0.56 14.04
N VAL A 4 6.14 -0.10 13.60
CA VAL A 4 6.49 -0.25 12.18
C VAL A 4 6.48 -1.71 11.77
N ALA A 5 5.97 -1.99 10.58
CA ALA A 5 6.06 -3.28 9.93
C ALA A 5 7.41 -3.37 9.22
N VAL A 6 8.17 -4.45 9.43
CA VAL A 6 9.43 -4.70 8.71
C VAL A 6 9.40 -6.05 7.98
N ASN A 7 10.10 -6.11 6.83
CA ASN A 7 10.32 -7.35 6.10
C ASN A 7 11.49 -8.16 6.71
N GLU A 8 11.78 -9.32 6.11
CA GLU A 8 12.85 -10.23 6.53
C GLU A 8 14.25 -9.59 6.52
N ARG A 9 14.45 -8.57 5.67
CA ARG A 9 15.70 -7.79 5.60
C ARG A 9 15.73 -6.63 6.60
N GLY A 10 14.74 -6.51 7.48
CA GLY A 10 14.63 -5.42 8.46
C GLY A 10 14.20 -4.07 7.86
N GLN A 11 13.77 -4.02 6.61
CA GLN A 11 13.33 -2.79 5.96
C GLN A 11 11.86 -2.51 6.29
N ARG A 12 11.52 -1.24 6.55
CA ARG A 12 10.13 -0.82 6.81
C ARG A 12 9.28 -1.07 5.57
N ILE A 13 8.07 -1.58 5.75
CA ILE A 13 7.11 -1.84 4.68
C ILE A 13 5.75 -1.18 4.96
N GLY A 14 4.84 -1.30 4.00
CA GLY A 14 3.50 -0.72 4.13
C GLY A 14 3.56 0.80 4.28
N GLU A 15 2.56 1.38 4.92
CA GLU A 15 2.46 2.82 5.18
C GLU A 15 3.65 3.39 5.96
N THR A 16 4.40 2.54 6.67
CA THR A 16 5.59 2.97 7.43
C THR A 16 6.87 3.04 6.60
N HIS A 17 6.82 2.65 5.32
CA HIS A 17 7.95 2.81 4.40
C HIS A 17 8.21 4.32 4.15
N PRO A 18 9.48 4.79 4.15
CA PRO A 18 9.80 6.21 4.05
C PRO A 18 9.29 6.90 2.77
N GLN A 19 9.16 6.15 1.68
CA GLN A 19 8.61 6.62 0.41
C GLN A 19 7.11 6.31 0.22
N ALA A 20 6.41 5.81 1.25
CA ALA A 20 4.98 5.54 1.14
C ALA A 20 4.21 6.87 1.00
N LYS A 21 3.48 7.02 -0.10
CA LYS A 21 2.60 8.17 -0.37
C LYS A 21 1.15 7.93 0.01
N TYR A 22 0.77 6.66 0.16
CA TYR A 22 -0.60 6.22 0.42
C TYR A 22 -0.62 5.34 1.66
N SER A 23 -1.66 5.53 2.46
CA SER A 23 -1.96 4.74 3.65
C SER A 23 -2.30 3.30 3.32
N ASN A 24 -2.26 2.42 4.32
CA ASN A 24 -2.75 1.05 4.16
C ASN A 24 -4.25 1.03 3.84
N GLY A 25 -5.03 1.97 4.39
CA GLY A 25 -6.47 2.10 4.14
C GLY A 25 -6.79 2.44 2.69
N GLU A 26 -6.11 3.43 2.10
CA GLU A 26 -6.30 3.79 0.69
C GLU A 26 -5.95 2.64 -0.26
N VAL A 27 -4.87 1.92 0.03
CA VAL A 27 -4.47 0.75 -0.75
C VAL A 27 -5.49 -0.37 -0.63
N SER A 28 -6.03 -0.61 0.56
CA SER A 28 -7.08 -1.60 0.79
C SER A 28 -8.35 -1.24 0.01
N LEU A 29 -8.81 0.02 0.07
CA LEU A 29 -9.99 0.48 -0.65
C LEU A 29 -9.83 0.28 -2.17
N LEU A 30 -8.69 0.67 -2.72
CA LEU A 30 -8.37 0.49 -4.14
C LEU A 30 -8.42 -0.98 -4.56
N LEU A 31 -7.90 -1.89 -3.74
CA LEU A 31 -7.94 -3.33 -4.01
C LEU A 31 -9.37 -3.89 -3.90
N SER A 32 -10.14 -3.45 -2.90
CA SER A 32 -11.57 -3.81 -2.78
C SER A 32 -12.39 -3.35 -3.99
N LEU A 33 -12.15 -2.13 -4.49
CA LEU A 33 -12.82 -1.64 -5.70
C LEU A 33 -12.43 -2.44 -6.94
N ARG A 34 -11.17 -2.89 -7.02
CA ARG A 34 -10.73 -3.77 -8.11
C ARG A 34 -11.42 -5.14 -8.04
N ASP A 35 -11.57 -5.69 -6.85
CA ASP A 35 -12.27 -6.95 -6.59
C ASP A 35 -13.76 -6.86 -6.97
N GLN A 36 -14.39 -5.71 -6.75
CA GLN A 36 -15.74 -5.39 -7.23
C GLN A 36 -15.85 -5.25 -8.77
N GLY A 37 -14.75 -5.40 -9.51
CA GLY A 37 -14.74 -5.39 -10.97
C GLY A 37 -14.49 -4.02 -11.61
N LEU A 38 -14.21 -2.96 -10.83
CA LEU A 38 -13.94 -1.65 -11.41
C LEU A 38 -12.65 -1.65 -12.25
N THR A 39 -12.66 -0.83 -13.30
CA THR A 39 -11.49 -0.59 -14.14
C THR A 39 -10.50 0.33 -13.42
N TYR A 40 -9.22 0.30 -13.83
CA TYR A 40 -8.21 1.18 -13.25
C TYR A 40 -8.53 2.67 -13.39
N SER A 41 -9.22 3.07 -14.47
CA SER A 41 -9.64 4.47 -14.66
C SER A 41 -10.72 4.88 -13.65
N GLN A 42 -11.71 4.02 -13.40
CA GLN A 42 -12.77 4.29 -12.41
C GLN A 42 -12.20 4.38 -11.00
N ILE A 43 -11.29 3.46 -10.64
CA ILE A 43 -10.64 3.46 -9.33
C ILE A 43 -9.76 4.70 -9.15
N ALA A 44 -9.03 5.09 -10.19
CA ALA A 44 -8.21 6.31 -10.17
C ALA A 44 -9.05 7.56 -9.87
N GLN A 45 -10.24 7.67 -10.49
CA GLN A 45 -11.17 8.76 -10.24
C GLN A 45 -11.76 8.68 -8.82
N ALA A 46 -12.20 7.50 -8.38
CA ALA A 46 -12.81 7.31 -7.06
C ALA A 46 -11.85 7.58 -5.90
N CYS A 47 -10.57 7.21 -6.03
CA CYS A 47 -9.57 7.36 -4.98
C CYS A 47 -8.69 8.62 -5.15
N GLY A 48 -8.79 9.35 -6.26
CA GLY A 48 -7.88 10.48 -6.57
C GLY A 48 -6.42 10.03 -6.77
N ILE A 49 -6.19 8.78 -7.18
CA ILE A 49 -4.84 8.20 -7.34
C ILE A 49 -4.51 8.10 -8.83
N PRO A 50 -3.27 8.42 -9.27
CA PRO A 50 -2.88 8.24 -10.67
C PRO A 50 -3.11 6.82 -11.16
N LYS A 51 -3.72 6.67 -12.35
CA LYS A 51 -4.04 5.36 -12.94
C LYS A 51 -2.83 4.42 -13.02
N SER A 52 -1.64 4.94 -13.31
CA SER A 52 -0.40 4.16 -13.30
C SER A 52 -0.09 3.58 -11.92
N THR A 53 -0.23 4.37 -10.85
CA THR A 53 -0.08 3.89 -9.48
C THR A 53 -1.12 2.83 -9.13
N VAL A 54 -2.39 3.03 -9.53
CA VAL A 54 -3.44 2.02 -9.35
C VAL A 54 -3.05 0.70 -10.02
N ALA A 55 -2.62 0.76 -11.27
CA ALA A 55 -2.19 -0.42 -12.01
C ALA A 55 -1.00 -1.13 -11.34
N HIS A 56 -0.02 -0.39 -10.83
CA HIS A 56 1.14 -0.97 -10.13
C HIS A 56 0.73 -1.69 -8.83
N ILE A 57 -0.22 -1.13 -8.09
CA ILE A 57 -0.73 -1.73 -6.85
C ILE A 57 -1.55 -2.99 -7.18
N CYS A 58 -2.51 -2.90 -8.12
CA CYS A 58 -3.36 -4.04 -8.50
C CYS A 58 -2.58 -5.22 -9.08
N ARG A 59 -1.45 -4.98 -9.76
CA ARG A 59 -0.59 -6.05 -10.30
C ARG A 59 0.39 -6.63 -9.27
N GLY A 60 0.41 -6.10 -8.05
CA GLY A 60 1.36 -6.50 -7.01
C GLY A 60 2.79 -5.97 -7.21
N ALA A 61 3.05 -5.13 -8.21
CA ALA A 61 4.37 -4.53 -8.45
C ALA A 61 4.79 -3.57 -7.32
N ARG A 62 3.82 -3.04 -6.58
CA ARG A 62 4.03 -2.24 -5.37
C ARG A 62 3.08 -2.71 -4.28
N ARG A 63 3.45 -2.47 -3.01
CA ARG A 63 2.59 -2.72 -1.83
C ARG A 63 2.24 -4.20 -1.59
N CYS A 64 2.94 -5.15 -2.22
CA CYS A 64 2.75 -6.59 -2.08
C CYS A 64 3.88 -7.21 -1.22
N GLN A 65 4.07 -6.73 0.00
CA GLN A 65 5.01 -7.31 0.97
C GLN A 65 4.29 -7.57 2.29
N THR A 66 4.52 -8.76 2.85
CA THR A 66 3.96 -9.19 4.13
C THR A 66 4.95 -8.85 5.26
N PRO A 67 4.48 -8.36 6.42
CA PRO A 67 5.34 -8.12 7.57
C PRO A 67 5.92 -9.43 8.10
N ALA A 68 7.24 -9.46 8.26
CA ALA A 68 7.93 -10.54 8.96
C ALA A 68 7.86 -10.34 10.47
N ARG A 69 7.94 -9.08 10.94
CA ARG A 69 7.76 -8.69 12.33
C ARG A 69 7.31 -7.24 12.47
N TYR A 70 6.82 -6.89 13.64
CA TYR A 70 6.52 -5.51 14.05
C TYR A 70 7.55 -5.05 15.09
N SER A 71 8.05 -3.83 14.94
CA SER A 71 8.98 -3.22 15.90
C SER A 71 8.47 -1.86 16.36
N MET A 72 8.76 -1.51 17.61
CA MET A 72 8.59 -0.16 18.12
C MET A 72 9.83 0.66 17.79
N VAL A 73 9.64 1.85 17.21
CA VAL A 73 10.72 2.78 16.92
C VAL A 73 10.41 4.11 17.60
N GLU A 74 11.38 4.66 18.32
CA GLU A 74 11.40 6.09 18.67
C GLU A 74 11.86 6.87 17.45
N ARG A 75 11.22 8.02 17.22
CA ARG A 75 11.39 8.78 15.99
C ARG A 75 12.65 9.63 16.06
#